data_AF-A0A1V5C107-F1
#
_entry.id   AF-A0A1V5C107-F1
#
_cell.length_a   1.000
_cell.length_b   1.000
_cell.length_c   1.000
_cell.angle_alpha   90.00
_cell.angle_beta   90.00
_cell.angle_gamma   90.00
#
_symmetry.space_group_name_H-M   'P 1'
#
loop_
_entity.id
_entity.type
_entity.pdbx_description
1 polymer ?
#
loop_
_entity_poly.entity_id
_entity_poly.type
_entity_poly.pdbx_seq_one_letter_code
_entity_poly.pdbx_strand_id
1 'polypeptide(L)'
;MTIATKEQERKALTKIKTIVKSLGENSYLAAAFTGAFELAEQNIENDWGLTTQEYIDKAHRVEEIVAIEAKLEVAQESAKNLEESLYKTQAAQRKAETARIIAESEVIRLKAKLYDYMVKEQAGA
;
A
#
# COMPACT_ATOMS: atom_id res chain seq x y z
N MET A 1 29.23 39.37 0.88
CA MET A 1 28.88 38.33 -0.10
C MET A 1 28.15 39.02 -1.25
N THR A 2 28.70 39.02 -2.46
CA THR A 2 28.07 39.64 -3.63
C THR A 2 27.08 38.67 -4.24
N ILE A 3 25.80 39.04 -4.29
CA ILE A 3 24.75 38.30 -4.99
C ILE A 3 24.82 38.69 -6.48
N ALA A 4 24.80 37.72 -7.38
CA ALA A 4 24.75 37.99 -8.81
C ALA A 4 23.42 38.67 -9.17
N THR A 5 23.44 39.61 -10.11
CA THR A 5 22.20 40.22 -10.62
C THR A 5 21.53 39.29 -11.64
N LYS A 6 20.21 39.38 -11.80
CA LYS A 6 19.48 38.62 -12.83
C LYS A 6 20.10 38.78 -14.22
N GLU A 7 20.57 39.97 -14.55
CA GLU A 7 21.24 40.23 -15.84
C GLU A 7 22.58 39.51 -15.96
N GLN A 8 23.35 39.40 -14.87
CA GLN A 8 24.58 38.60 -14.86
C GLN A 8 24.26 37.12 -15.05
N GLU A 9 23.20 36.61 -14.41
CA GLU A 9 22.76 35.22 -14.56
C GLU A 9 22.25 34.91 -15.98
N ARG A 10 21.40 35.76 -16.58
CA ARG A 10 20.93 35.58 -17.97
C ARG A 10 22.08 35.56 -18.97
N LYS A 11 23.08 36.42 -18.80
CA LYS A 11 24.29 36.43 -19.64
C LYS A 11 25.09 35.14 -19.49
N ALA A 12 25.23 34.61 -18.27
CA ALA A 12 25.88 33.33 -18.03
C ALA A 12 25.09 32.18 -18.68
N LEU A 13 23.77 32.15 -18.47
CA LEU A 13 22.88 31.12 -19.00
C LEU A 13 22.90 31.09 -20.54
N THR A 14 22.92 32.26 -21.20
CA THR A 14 23.01 32.36 -22.67
C THR A 14 24.30 31.73 -23.21
N LYS A 15 25.43 31.91 -22.52
CA LYS A 15 26.70 31.29 -22.88
C LYS A 15 26.63 29.77 -22.74
N ILE A 16 26.07 29.27 -21.63
CA ILE A 16 25.89 27.83 -21.40
C ILE A 16 24.99 27.21 -22.48
N LYS A 17 23.84 27.84 -22.79
CA LYS A 17 22.95 27.41 -23.88
C LYS A 17 23.68 27.31 -25.21
N THR A 18 24.53 28.29 -25.52
CA THR A 18 25.32 28.31 -26.76
C THR A 18 26.33 27.16 -26.82
N ILE A 19 27.03 26.89 -25.72
CA ILE A 19 27.97 25.76 -25.61
C ILE A 19 27.24 24.43 -25.81
N VAL A 20 26.10 24.21 -25.13
CA VAL A 20 25.35 22.96 -25.28
C VAL A 20 24.79 22.81 -26.69
N LYS A 21 24.27 23.90 -27.29
CA LYS A 21 23.75 23.89 -28.66
C LYS A 21 24.83 23.54 -29.70
N SER A 22 26.07 24.02 -29.54
CA SER A 22 27.13 23.75 -30.51
C SER A 22 27.58 22.27 -30.54
N LEU A 23 27.26 21.49 -29.51
CA LEU A 23 27.51 20.04 -29.46
C LEU A 23 26.51 19.23 -30.28
N GLY A 24 25.41 19.84 -30.72
CA GLY A 24 24.33 19.18 -31.45
C GLY A 24 23.31 18.47 -30.56
N GLU A 25 22.12 18.23 -31.13
CA GLU A 25 20.94 17.68 -30.43
C GLU A 25 21.14 16.24 -29.93
N ASN A 26 22.00 15.46 -30.61
CA ASN A 26 22.33 14.09 -30.22
C ASN A 26 23.42 14.00 -29.14
N SER A 27 23.91 15.12 -28.62
CA SER A 27 24.91 15.11 -27.55
C SER A 27 24.28 14.74 -26.21
N TYR A 28 25.04 14.03 -25.36
CA TYR A 28 24.60 13.70 -24.01
C TYR A 28 24.27 14.95 -23.18
N LEU A 29 24.96 16.07 -23.42
CA LEU A 29 24.66 17.33 -22.75
C LEU A 29 23.36 17.96 -23.26
N ALA A 30 23.05 17.90 -24.56
CA ALA A 30 21.75 18.35 -25.05
C ALA A 30 20.60 17.55 -24.40
N ALA A 31 20.75 16.23 -24.29
CA ALA A 31 19.78 15.39 -23.60
C ALA A 31 19.64 15.76 -22.11
N ALA A 32 20.75 15.85 -21.38
CA ALA A 32 20.76 16.14 -19.94
C ALA A 32 20.19 17.53 -19.58
N PHE A 33 20.30 18.51 -20.48
CA PHE A 33 19.78 19.86 -20.27
C PHE A 33 18.32 20.06 -20.71
N THR A 34 17.66 19.02 -21.22
CA THR A 34 16.22 19.09 -21.58
C THR A 34 15.40 19.52 -20.36
N GLY A 35 14.70 20.66 -20.45
CA GLY A 35 13.93 21.25 -19.35
C GLY A 35 14.75 21.99 -18.28
N ALA A 36 16.07 21.77 -18.22
CA ALA A 36 16.94 22.43 -17.24
C ALA A 36 17.14 23.93 -17.54
N PHE A 37 17.12 24.29 -18.82
CA PHE A 37 17.25 25.67 -19.27
C PHE A 37 16.03 26.52 -18.93
N GLU A 38 14.83 25.99 -19.16
CA GLU A 38 13.57 26.62 -18.81
C GLU A 38 13.45 26.78 -17.30
N LEU A 39 13.89 25.78 -16.52
CA LEU A 39 13.95 25.85 -15.07
C LEU A 39 14.91 26.95 -14.59
N ALA A 40 16.09 27.06 -15.20
CA ALA A 40 17.04 28.11 -14.87
C ALA A 40 16.48 29.51 -15.17
N GLU A 41 15.76 29.69 -16.29
CA GLU A 41 15.07 30.94 -16.61
C GLU A 41 14.00 31.28 -15.56
N GLN A 42 13.18 30.30 -15.18
CA GLN A 42 12.17 30.48 -14.15
C GLN A 42 12.77 30.84 -12.79
N ASN A 43 13.89 30.22 -12.40
CA ASN A 43 14.61 30.55 -11.18
C ASN A 43 15.09 32.00 -11.19
N ILE A 44 15.68 32.44 -12.30
CA ILE A 44 16.14 33.83 -12.46
C ILE A 44 14.96 34.81 -12.39
N GLU A 45 13.89 34.55 -13.13
CA GLU A 45 12.76 35.50 -13.22
C GLU A 45 12.01 35.62 -11.90
N ASN A 46 11.80 34.51 -11.20
CA ASN A 46 10.95 34.47 -10.02
C ASN A 46 11.73 34.46 -8.69
N ASP A 47 13.06 34.59 -8.75
CA ASP A 47 13.95 34.50 -7.58
C ASP A 47 13.75 33.17 -6.81
N TRP A 48 13.58 32.07 -7.57
CA TRP A 48 13.42 30.74 -7.02
C TRP A 48 14.74 29.98 -6.96
N GLY A 49 14.78 28.97 -6.09
CA GLY A 49 15.91 28.04 -5.95
C GLY A 49 15.53 26.61 -6.36
N LEU A 50 14.65 26.45 -7.35
CA LEU A 50 14.16 25.12 -7.74
C LEU A 50 15.27 24.32 -8.42
N THR A 51 15.35 23.03 -8.13
CA THR A 51 16.37 22.15 -8.70
C THR A 51 15.75 21.02 -9.49
N THR A 52 16.47 20.50 -10.49
CA THR A 52 16.05 19.29 -11.21
C THR A 52 15.93 18.09 -10.26
N GLN A 53 16.76 18.02 -9.21
CA GLN A 53 16.67 16.99 -8.18
C GLN A 53 15.31 16.98 -7.50
N GLU A 54 14.76 18.15 -7.15
CA GLU A 54 13.43 18.22 -6.52
C GLU A 54 12.33 17.66 -7.42
N TYR A 55 12.41 17.86 -8.74
CA TYR A 55 11.43 17.29 -9.68
C TYR A 55 11.59 15.78 -9.83
N ILE A 56 12.83 15.28 -9.86
CA ILE A 56 13.12 13.84 -9.88
C ILE A 56 12.59 13.17 -8.61
N ASP A 57 12.86 13.77 -7.44
CA ASP A 57 12.39 13.24 -6.16
C ASP A 57 10.86 13.25 -6.08
N LYS A 58 10.20 14.28 -6.61
CA LYS A 58 8.73 14.32 -6.73
C LYS A 58 8.21 13.22 -7.64
N ALA A 59 8.85 12.98 -8.79
CA ALA A 59 8.45 11.91 -9.71
C ALA A 59 8.56 10.53 -9.04
N HIS A 60 9.69 10.23 -8.38
CA HIS A 60 9.86 8.98 -7.65
C HIS A 60 8.84 8.81 -6.51
N ARG A 61 8.52 9.89 -5.78
CA ARG A 61 7.47 9.86 -4.75
C ARG A 61 6.10 9.54 -5.33
N VAL A 62 5.77 10.06 -6.52
CA VAL A 62 4.50 9.74 -7.18
C VAL A 62 4.46 8.25 -7.56
N GLU A 63 5.54 7.70 -8.11
CA GLU A 63 5.63 6.26 -8.41
C GLU A 63 5.47 5.40 -7.14
N GLU A 64 6.11 5.80 -6.04
CA GLU A 64 5.99 5.12 -4.75
C GLU A 64 4.56 5.17 -4.20
N ILE A 65 3.90 6.33 -4.28
CA ILE A 65 2.50 6.50 -3.85
C ILE A 65 1.58 5.56 -4.64
N VAL A 66 1.71 5.53 -5.97
CA VAL A 66 0.89 4.65 -6.83
C VAL A 66 1.10 3.18 -6.46
N ALA A 67 2.34 2.77 -6.19
CA ALA A 67 2.66 1.41 -5.78
C ALA A 67 2.07 1.07 -4.39
N ILE A 68 2.05 2.02 -3.47
CA ILE A 68 1.45 1.86 -2.13
C ILE A 68 -0.08 1.79 -2.24
N GLU A 69 -0.70 2.64 -3.05
CA GLU A 69 -2.16 2.67 -3.28
C GLU A 69 -2.66 1.32 -3.83
N ALA A 70 -1.96 0.75 -4.81
CA ALA A 70 -2.29 -0.57 -5.35
C ALA A 70 -2.19 -1.69 -4.29
N LYS A 71 -1.17 -1.64 -3.42
CA LYS A 71 -1.02 -2.60 -2.32
C LYS A 71 -2.10 -2.42 -1.26
N LEU A 72 -2.50 -1.19 -0.99
CA LEU A 72 -3.56 -0.86 -0.03
C LEU A 72 -4.90 -1.43 -0.50
N GLU A 73 -5.24 -1.28 -1.78
CA GLU A 73 -6.47 -1.83 -2.36
C GLU A 73 -6.54 -3.36 -2.20
N VAL A 74 -5.46 -4.07 -2.54
CA VAL A 74 -5.37 -5.53 -2.37
C VAL A 74 -5.49 -5.95 -0.90
N ALA A 75 -4.86 -5.22 0.01
CA ALA A 75 -4.91 -5.50 1.43
C ALA A 75 -6.33 -5.27 2.01
N GLN A 76 -7.01 -4.22 1.57
CA GLN A 76 -8.39 -3.92 1.98
C GLN A 76 -9.36 -5.02 1.51
N GLU A 77 -9.26 -5.44 0.25
CA GLU A 77 -10.10 -6.52 -0.28
C GLU A 77 -9.82 -7.85 0.43
N SER A 78 -8.55 -8.15 0.70
CA SER A 78 -8.17 -9.34 1.47
C SER A 78 -8.72 -9.31 2.91
N ALA A 79 -8.69 -8.15 3.57
CA ALA A 79 -9.22 -7.98 4.91
C ALA A 79 -10.74 -8.20 4.96
N LYS A 80 -11.48 -7.64 3.99
CA LYS A 80 -12.93 -7.83 3.87
C LYS A 80 -13.30 -9.31 3.65
N ASN A 81 -12.58 -9.99 2.75
CA ASN A 81 -12.80 -11.41 2.49
C ASN A 81 -12.49 -12.28 3.73
N LEU A 82 -11.44 -11.93 4.48
CA LEU A 82 -11.11 -12.61 5.72
C LEU A 82 -12.17 -12.41 6.80
N GLU A 83 -12.72 -11.19 6.92
CA GLU A 83 -13.81 -10.89 7.86
C GLU A 83 -15.07 -11.71 7.56
N GLU A 84 -15.46 -11.81 6.28
CA GLU A 84 -16.61 -12.62 5.86
C GLU A 84 -16.39 -14.11 6.16
N SER A 85 -15.19 -14.63 5.89
CA SER A 85 -14.81 -16.01 6.19
C SER A 85 -14.83 -16.28 7.70
N LEU A 86 -14.35 -15.34 8.51
CA LEU A 86 -14.34 -15.43 9.97
C LEU A 86 -15.78 -15.51 10.50
N TYR A 87 -16.68 -14.66 10.01
CA TYR A 87 -18.09 -14.68 10.39
C TYR A 87 -18.74 -16.04 10.10
N LYS A 88 -18.54 -16.57 8.89
CA LYS A 88 -19.06 -17.89 8.47
C LYS A 88 -18.51 -19.00 9.37
N THR A 89 -17.22 -18.97 9.66
CA THR A 89 -16.56 -19.97 10.52
C THR A 89 -17.09 -19.91 11.95
N GLN A 90 -17.25 -18.72 12.52
CA GLN A 90 -17.83 -18.56 13.86
C GLN A 90 -19.29 -19.05 13.93
N ALA A 91 -20.09 -18.77 12.89
CA ALA A 91 -21.46 -19.25 12.84
C ALA A 91 -21.53 -20.79 12.76
N ALA A 92 -20.67 -21.42 11.96
CA ALA A 92 -20.57 -22.87 11.88
C ALA A 92 -20.11 -23.48 13.22
N GLN A 93 -19.12 -22.89 13.87
CA GLN A 93 -18.61 -23.33 15.17
C GLN A 93 -19.69 -23.27 16.25
N ARG A 94 -20.48 -22.19 16.31
CA ARG A 94 -21.60 -22.08 17.27
C ARG A 94 -22.67 -23.17 17.07
N LYS A 95 -23.00 -23.48 15.82
CA LYS A 95 -23.95 -24.56 15.48
C LYS A 95 -23.40 -25.92 15.89
N ALA A 96 -22.13 -26.19 15.57
CA ALA A 96 -21.47 -27.44 15.95
C ALA A 96 -21.42 -27.61 17.47
N GLU A 97 -21.12 -26.53 18.20
CA GLU A 97 -21.08 -26.55 19.67
C GLU A 97 -22.46 -26.80 20.28
N THR A 98 -23.51 -26.17 19.74
CA THR A 98 -24.89 -26.42 20.20
C THR A 98 -25.30 -27.87 19.95
N ALA A 99 -24.99 -28.41 18.77
CA ALA A 99 -25.28 -29.81 18.44
C ALA A 99 -24.50 -30.79 19.34
N ARG A 100 -23.24 -30.47 19.65
CA ARG A 100 -22.41 -31.24 20.59
C ARG A 100 -23.05 -31.30 21.98
N ILE A 101 -23.46 -30.15 22.52
CA ILE A 101 -24.12 -30.07 23.84
C ILE A 101 -25.41 -30.90 23.86
N ILE A 102 -26.23 -30.82 22.80
CA ILE A 102 -27.46 -31.62 22.68
C ILE A 102 -27.13 -33.11 22.67
N ALA A 103 -26.21 -33.56 21.83
CA ALA A 103 -25.82 -34.96 21.75
C ALA A 103 -25.25 -35.49 23.08
N GLU A 104 -24.42 -34.70 23.77
CA GLU A 104 -23.89 -35.04 25.10
C GLU A 104 -25.01 -35.23 26.14
N SER A 105 -26.01 -34.35 26.12
CA SER A 105 -27.18 -34.46 27.01
C SER A 105 -28.00 -35.72 26.73
N GLU A 106 -28.17 -36.10 25.45
CA GLU A 106 -28.88 -37.30 25.06
C GLU A 106 -28.13 -38.57 25.48
N VAL A 107 -26.80 -38.58 25.33
CA VAL A 107 -25.94 -39.68 25.81
C VAL A 107 -26.09 -39.86 27.31
N ILE A 108 -26.06 -38.77 28.10
CA ILE A 108 -26.27 -38.84 29.55
C ILE A 108 -27.65 -39.42 29.87
N ARG A 109 -28.70 -38.92 29.22
CA ARG A 109 -30.08 -39.39 29.42
C ARG A 109 -30.24 -40.88 29.09
N LEU A 110 -29.65 -41.33 27.97
CA LEU A 110 -29.70 -42.74 27.55
C LEU A 110 -28.91 -43.64 28.51
N LYS A 111 -27.74 -43.19 28.98
CA LYS A 111 -26.96 -43.90 30.00
C LYS A 111 -27.77 -44.10 31.29
N ALA A 112 -28.48 -43.07 31.75
CA ALA A 112 -29.33 -43.18 32.94
C ALA A 112 -30.46 -44.21 32.76
N LYS A 113 -31.18 -44.17 31.64
CA LYS A 113 -32.23 -45.15 31.33
C LYS A 113 -31.70 -46.58 31.26
N LEU A 114 -30.51 -46.76 30.67
CA LEU A 114 -29.87 -48.07 30.58
C LEU A 114 -29.52 -48.60 31.98
N TYR A 115 -28.98 -47.75 32.85
CA TYR A 115 -28.70 -48.11 34.24
C TYR A 115 -29.97 -48.56 34.97
N ASP A 116 -31.06 -47.80 34.87
CA ASP A 116 -32.35 -48.16 35.48
C ASP A 116 -32.87 -49.50 34.96
N TYR A 117 -32.73 -49.78 33.66
CA TYR A 117 -33.14 -51.05 33.06
C TYR A 117 -32.29 -52.22 33.58
N MET A 118 -30.96 -52.07 33.59
CA MET A 118 -30.04 -53.11 34.06
C MET A 118 -30.25 -53.44 35.55
N VAL A 119 -30.51 -52.43 36.38
CA VAL A 119 -30.81 -52.63 37.81
C VAL A 119 -32.15 -53.36 38.00
N LYS A 120 -33.18 -53.03 37.21
CA LYS A 120 -34.47 -53.73 37.25
C LYS A 120 -34.37 -55.18 36.80
N GLU A 121 -33.56 -55.48 35.77
CA GLU A 121 -33.29 -56.86 35.34
C GLU A 121 -32.56 -57.67 36.41
N GLN A 122 -31.59 -57.07 37.11
CA GLN A 122 -30.85 -57.75 38.18
C GLN A 122 -31.67 -57.98 39.45
N ALA A 123 -32.69 -57.14 39.72
CA ALA A 123 -33.58 -57.30 40.88
C ALA A 123 -34.77 -58.24 40.63
N GLY A 124 -34.98 -58.68 39.38
CA GLY A 124 -36.05 -59.58 38.95
C GLY A 124 -35.62 -61.04 38.74
N ALA A 125 -34.40 -61.41 39.15
CA ALA A 125 -33.85 -62.76 39.11
C ALA A 125 -33.72 -63.38 40.51
#